data_AF-Q4BVJ4-F1
#
_entry.id   AF-Q4BVJ4-F1
#
_cell.length_a   1.000
_cell.length_b   1.000
_cell.length_c   1.000
_cell.angle_alpha   90.00
_cell.angle_beta   90.00
_cell.angle_gamma   90.00
#
_symmetry.space_group_name_H-M   'P 1'
#
loop_
_entity.id
_entity.type
_entity.pdbx_description
1 polymer ?
#
loop_
_entity_poly.entity_id
_entity_poly.type
_entity_poly.pdbx_seq_one_letter_code
_entity_poly.pdbx_strand_id
1 'polypeptide(L)'
;MTIRPFHVAFPVIDLVKTRYFYETILGCTVGRTSEYWIDFNLFGHQITAHLCSENFGDVPVNSVDGKKVPVQHWGVILEMEQWQTLADKLKDYEIDFIIEPYIRFQGEVGEQATMFFLDPSSNALEFKAFRNDQSIFAT
;
A
#
# COMPACT_ATOMS: atom_id res chain seq x y z
N MET A 1 -17.36 13.45 13.09
CA MET A 1 -18.03 12.81 11.94
C MET A 1 -17.30 11.51 11.65
N THR A 2 -18.01 10.42 11.38
CA THR A 2 -17.38 9.16 10.94
C THR A 2 -16.90 9.34 9.50
N ILE A 3 -15.60 9.18 9.26
CA ILE A 3 -15.01 9.28 7.92
C ILE A 3 -15.57 8.13 7.05
N ARG A 4 -15.92 8.44 5.79
CA ARG A 4 -16.35 7.44 4.81
C ARG A 4 -15.12 6.78 4.15
N PRO A 5 -15.22 5.52 3.72
CA PRO A 5 -14.15 4.87 2.98
C PRO A 5 -13.73 5.66 1.72
N PHE A 6 -12.42 5.82 1.54
CA PHE A 6 -11.83 6.21 0.26
C PHE A 6 -11.93 5.09 -0.80
N HIS A 7 -11.81 5.49 -2.08
CA HIS A 7 -11.79 4.60 -3.24
C HIS A 7 -10.63 4.93 -4.18
N VAL A 8 -9.82 3.93 -4.57
CA VAL A 8 -8.78 4.04 -5.60
C VAL A 8 -9.00 3.00 -6.69
N ALA A 9 -8.93 3.41 -7.95
CA ALA A 9 -8.82 2.50 -9.08
C ALA A 9 -7.39 2.54 -9.63
N PHE A 10 -6.82 1.38 -9.97
CA PHE A 10 -5.45 1.28 -10.46
C PHE A 10 -5.31 0.18 -11.52
N PRO A 11 -4.36 0.31 -12.46
CA PRO A 11 -4.20 -0.66 -13.53
C PRO A 11 -3.43 -1.89 -13.07
N VAL A 12 -3.78 -3.04 -13.65
CA VAL A 12 -3.05 -4.29 -13.49
C VAL A 12 -2.94 -5.04 -14.81
N ILE A 13 -1.95 -5.91 -14.94
CA ILE A 13 -1.67 -6.64 -16.20
C ILE A 13 -2.11 -8.12 -16.14
N ASP A 14 -2.41 -8.63 -14.94
CA ASP A 14 -2.78 -10.02 -14.71
C ASP A 14 -3.68 -10.13 -13.46
N LEU A 15 -4.99 -10.34 -13.66
CA LEU A 15 -5.96 -10.44 -12.57
C LEU A 15 -5.73 -11.64 -11.64
N VAL A 16 -5.12 -12.73 -12.12
CA VAL A 16 -4.86 -13.92 -11.29
C VAL A 16 -3.73 -13.63 -10.31
N LYS A 17 -2.62 -13.07 -10.80
CA LYS A 17 -1.50 -12.64 -9.94
C LYS A 17 -1.92 -11.53 -8.99
N THR A 18 -2.66 -10.54 -9.48
CA THR A 18 -3.23 -9.48 -8.65
C THR A 18 -4.11 -10.07 -7.55
N ARG A 19 -5.05 -10.96 -7.88
CA ARG A 19 -5.91 -11.57 -6.86
C ARG A 19 -5.10 -12.29 -5.80
N TYR A 20 -4.14 -13.13 -6.18
CA TYR A 20 -3.28 -13.82 -5.22
C TYR A 20 -2.55 -12.83 -4.30
N PHE A 21 -1.94 -11.79 -4.86
CA PHE A 21 -1.23 -10.79 -4.09
C PHE A 21 -2.15 -10.06 -3.09
N TYR A 22 -3.27 -9.50 -3.56
CA TYR A 22 -4.12 -8.70 -2.69
C TYR A 22 -4.93 -9.57 -1.69
N GLU A 23 -5.44 -10.72 -2.10
CA GLU A 23 -6.24 -11.59 -1.23
C GLU A 23 -5.37 -12.40 -0.26
N THR A 24 -4.28 -13.02 -0.73
CA THR A 24 -3.46 -13.92 0.08
C THR A 24 -2.36 -13.17 0.82
N ILE A 25 -1.54 -12.41 0.09
CA ILE A 25 -0.37 -11.74 0.65
C ILE A 25 -0.79 -10.51 1.46
N LEU A 26 -1.57 -9.60 0.90
CA LEU A 26 -2.06 -8.43 1.66
C LEU A 26 -3.23 -8.74 2.60
N GLY A 27 -3.95 -9.85 2.38
CA GLY A 27 -5.05 -10.26 3.26
C GLY A 27 -6.35 -9.48 3.04
N CYS A 28 -6.52 -8.84 1.88
CA CYS A 28 -7.76 -8.17 1.52
C CYS A 28 -8.90 -9.18 1.33
N THR A 29 -10.13 -8.80 1.68
CA THR A 29 -11.30 -9.56 1.23
C THR A 29 -11.70 -9.12 -0.17
N VAL A 30 -12.04 -10.08 -1.03
CA VAL A 30 -12.52 -9.80 -2.40
C VAL A 30 -13.98 -9.33 -2.38
N GLY A 31 -14.24 -8.25 -3.12
CA GLY A 31 -15.57 -7.72 -3.38
C GLY A 31 -16.15 -8.23 -4.69
N ARG A 32 -16.72 -7.33 -5.49
CA ARG A 32 -17.25 -7.67 -6.82
C ARG A 32 -16.10 -7.94 -7.79
N THR A 33 -16.36 -8.76 -8.80
CA THR A 33 -15.38 -9.14 -9.82
C THR A 33 -16.02 -9.15 -11.21
N SER A 34 -15.20 -8.97 -12.24
CA SER A 34 -15.54 -9.25 -13.63
C SER A 34 -14.34 -9.84 -14.37
N GLU A 35 -14.47 -10.09 -15.66
CA GLU A 35 -13.35 -10.48 -16.55
C GLU A 35 -12.29 -9.38 -16.71
N TYR A 36 -12.61 -8.14 -16.33
CA TYR A 36 -11.75 -6.96 -16.52
C TYR A 36 -11.37 -6.24 -15.23
N TRP A 37 -11.91 -6.60 -14.07
CA TRP A 37 -11.57 -5.93 -12.81
C TRP A 37 -11.94 -6.73 -11.56
N ILE A 38 -11.29 -6.38 -10.44
CA ILE A 38 -11.57 -6.92 -9.10
C ILE A 38 -11.62 -5.78 -8.08
N ASP A 39 -12.70 -5.71 -7.30
CA ASP A 39 -12.77 -4.88 -6.09
C ASP A 39 -12.15 -5.63 -4.92
N PHE A 40 -11.36 -4.94 -4.10
CA PHE A 40 -10.85 -5.44 -2.82
C PHE A 40 -11.23 -4.50 -1.68
N ASN A 41 -11.49 -5.07 -0.51
CA ASN A 41 -11.54 -4.33 0.75
C ASN A 41 -10.13 -4.30 1.36
N LEU A 42 -9.49 -3.14 1.32
CA LEU A 42 -8.19 -2.87 1.91
C LEU A 42 -8.39 -2.05 3.19
N PHE A 43 -8.39 -2.72 4.35
CA PHE A 43 -8.54 -2.07 5.66
C PHE A 43 -9.79 -1.16 5.77
N GLY A 44 -10.90 -1.55 5.16
CA GLY A 44 -12.15 -0.78 5.14
C GLY A 44 -12.27 0.19 3.97
N HIS A 45 -11.21 0.38 3.17
CA HIS A 45 -11.20 1.14 1.93
C HIS A 45 -11.48 0.26 0.71
N GLN A 46 -12.06 0.82 -0.33
CA GLN A 46 -12.24 0.10 -1.59
C GLN A 46 -11.07 0.39 -2.51
N ILE A 47 -10.44 -0.65 -3.03
CA ILE A 47 -9.52 -0.52 -4.16
C ILE A 47 -10.02 -1.37 -5.32
N THR A 48 -9.88 -0.89 -6.55
CA THR A 48 -10.34 -1.61 -7.76
C THR A 48 -9.18 -1.77 -8.71
N ALA A 49 -8.77 -3.03 -8.92
CA ALA A 49 -7.76 -3.38 -9.90
C ALA A 49 -8.43 -3.55 -11.27
N HIS A 50 -8.04 -2.74 -12.26
CA HIS A 50 -8.55 -2.81 -13.62
C HIS A 50 -7.52 -3.44 -14.56
N LEU A 51 -7.90 -4.52 -15.24
CA LEU A 51 -7.07 -5.16 -16.25
C LEU A 51 -6.82 -4.18 -17.41
N CYS A 52 -5.55 -3.91 -17.70
CA CYS A 52 -5.12 -3.12 -18.84
C CYS A 52 -4.21 -3.96 -19.74
N SER A 53 -4.34 -3.77 -21.05
CA SER A 53 -3.55 -4.48 -22.07
C SER A 53 -2.11 -3.97 -22.20
N GLU A 54 -1.80 -2.81 -21.61
CA GLU A 54 -0.49 -2.18 -21.69
C GLU A 54 0.16 -2.07 -20.30
N ASN A 55 1.44 -2.41 -20.23
CA ASN A 55 2.25 -2.09 -19.06
C ASN A 55 2.39 -0.58 -18.97
N PHE A 56 1.97 0.00 -17.84
CA PHE A 56 2.31 1.38 -17.53
C PHE A 56 3.82 1.42 -17.31
N GLY A 57 4.51 2.28 -18.07
CA GLY A 57 5.96 2.41 -17.99
C GLY A 57 6.45 2.80 -16.60
N ASP A 58 7.77 2.88 -16.44
CA ASP A 58 8.39 3.16 -15.14
C ASP A 58 7.84 4.43 -14.48
N VAL A 59 7.40 4.30 -13.23
CA VAL A 59 6.93 5.43 -12.42
C VAL A 59 8.13 6.32 -12.08
N PRO A 60 8.05 7.65 -12.33
CA PRO A 60 9.10 8.58 -11.90
C PRO A 60 9.40 8.45 -10.41
N VAL A 61 10.65 8.69 -10.00
CA VAL A 61 11.07 8.61 -8.60
C VAL A 61 11.61 9.94 -8.11
N ASN A 62 11.29 10.28 -6.86
CA ASN A 62 11.89 11.41 -6.15
C ASN A 62 12.88 10.90 -5.10
N SER A 63 13.94 11.69 -4.85
CA SER A 63 14.84 11.43 -3.71
C SER A 63 14.25 12.06 -2.45
N VAL A 64 13.87 11.24 -1.49
CA VAL A 64 13.36 11.69 -0.17
C VAL A 64 14.19 10.97 0.89
N ASP A 65 14.92 11.73 1.71
CA ASP A 65 15.85 11.20 2.72
C ASP A 65 16.85 10.17 2.16
N GLY A 66 17.33 10.39 0.93
CA GLY A 66 18.24 9.49 0.24
C GLY A 66 17.60 8.22 -0.33
N LYS A 67 16.28 8.06 -0.21
CA LYS A 67 15.51 6.93 -0.76
C LYS A 67 14.80 7.32 -2.05
N LYS A 68 14.71 6.38 -3.00
CA LYS A 68 13.98 6.56 -4.26
C LYS A 68 12.50 6.24 -4.04
N VAL A 69 11.70 7.28 -3.81
CA VAL A 69 10.25 7.15 -3.59
C VAL A 69 9.52 7.23 -4.93
N PRO A 70 8.75 6.22 -5.34
CA PRO A 70 7.87 6.30 -6.51
C PRO A 70 6.90 7.47 -6.37
N VAL A 71 6.78 8.32 -7.38
CA VAL A 71 5.92 9.51 -7.32
C VAL A 71 4.44 9.10 -7.23
N GLN A 72 4.03 8.13 -8.04
CA GLN A 72 2.70 7.55 -7.96
C GLN A 72 2.72 6.36 -7.01
N HIS A 73 2.11 6.52 -5.85
CA HIS A 73 1.90 5.47 -4.87
C HIS A 73 0.60 5.73 -4.10
N TRP A 74 0.11 4.70 -3.44
CA TRP A 74 -1.08 4.79 -2.60
C TRP A 74 -1.02 3.71 -1.51
N GLY A 75 -1.86 3.85 -0.50
CA GLY A 75 -2.04 2.83 0.52
C GLY A 75 -2.78 3.42 1.71
N VAL A 76 -2.56 2.85 2.89
CA VAL A 76 -3.37 3.15 4.08
C VAL A 76 -2.46 3.65 5.20
N ILE A 77 -2.94 4.68 5.92
CA ILE A 77 -2.39 5.03 7.23
C ILE A 77 -3.08 4.11 8.24
N LEU A 78 -2.31 3.15 8.75
CA LEU A 78 -2.75 2.11 9.66
C LEU A 78 -2.45 2.49 11.12
N GLU A 79 -3.10 1.79 12.03
CA GLU A 79 -2.64 1.72 13.41
C GLU A 79 -1.25 1.07 13.48
N MET A 80 -0.41 1.48 14.44
CA MET A 80 0.97 0.96 14.57
C MET A 80 1.02 -0.57 14.68
N GLU A 81 0.09 -1.19 15.41
CA GLU A 81 0.00 -2.65 15.53
C GLU A 81 -0.36 -3.34 14.21
N GLN A 82 -1.31 -2.76 13.46
CA GLN A 82 -1.69 -3.28 12.14
C GLN A 82 -0.55 -3.14 11.14
N TRP A 83 0.17 -2.01 11.17
CA TRP A 83 1.33 -1.78 10.34
C TRP A 83 2.45 -2.79 10.64
N GLN A 84 2.75 -3.03 11.92
CA GLN A 84 3.77 -4.02 12.32
C GLN A 84 3.38 -5.43 11.87
N THR A 85 2.12 -5.81 12.09
CA THR A 85 1.59 -7.12 11.65
C THR A 85 1.71 -7.29 10.12
N LEU A 86 1.39 -6.24 9.35
CA LEU A 86 1.52 -6.28 7.90
C LEU A 86 2.99 -6.36 7.47
N ALA A 87 3.88 -5.59 8.10
CA ALA A 87 5.30 -5.60 7.80
C ALA A 87 5.93 -6.99 8.02
N ASP A 88 5.60 -7.64 9.13
CA ASP A 88 6.10 -8.99 9.45
C ASP A 88 5.55 -10.02 8.46
N LYS A 89 4.25 -9.96 8.16
CA LYS A 89 3.63 -10.80 7.13
C LYS A 89 4.32 -10.66 5.77
N LEU A 90 4.59 -9.43 5.32
CA LEU A 90 5.23 -9.19 4.02
C LEU A 90 6.67 -9.71 3.98
N LYS A 91 7.40 -9.65 5.10
CA LYS A 91 8.72 -10.28 5.22
C LYS A 91 8.64 -11.80 5.14
N ASP A 92 7.65 -12.41 5.79
CA ASP A 92 7.43 -13.87 5.73
C ASP A 92 7.09 -14.36 4.31
N TYR A 93 6.45 -13.52 3.50
CA TYR A 93 6.20 -13.77 2.08
C TYR A 93 7.38 -13.36 1.17
N GLU A 94 8.51 -12.94 1.74
CA GLU A 94 9.72 -12.53 1.02
C GLU A 94 9.45 -11.42 -0.02
N ILE A 95 8.62 -10.44 0.33
CA ILE A 95 8.35 -9.28 -0.53
C ILE A 95 9.60 -8.39 -0.63
N ASP A 96 9.97 -8.05 -1.86
CA ASP A 96 11.02 -7.07 -2.15
C ASP A 96 10.53 -5.65 -1.84
N PHE A 97 11.16 -5.00 -0.86
CA PHE A 97 10.85 -3.62 -0.50
C PHE A 97 11.70 -2.62 -1.31
N ILE A 98 11.04 -1.58 -1.84
CA ILE A 98 11.74 -0.36 -2.30
C ILE A 98 12.29 0.39 -1.10
N ILE A 99 11.49 0.43 -0.02
CA ILE A 99 11.86 1.00 1.27
C ILE A 99 11.46 0.00 2.34
N GLU A 100 12.46 -0.64 2.93
CA GLU A 100 12.31 -1.58 4.05
C GLU A 100 11.45 -0.98 5.18
N PRO A 101 10.64 -1.79 5.89
CA PRO A 101 9.85 -1.32 7.02
C PRO A 101 10.73 -0.75 8.13
N TYR A 102 10.48 0.49 8.53
CA TYR A 102 11.19 1.14 9.62
C TYR A 102 10.36 2.23 10.28
N ILE A 103 10.69 2.51 11.55
CA ILE A 103 10.09 3.58 12.35
C ILE A 103 11.09 4.74 12.42
N ARG A 104 10.63 5.94 12.06
CA ARG A 104 11.35 7.21 12.21
C ARG A 104 11.01 7.82 13.55
N PHE A 105 11.99 8.44 14.21
CA PHE A 105 11.80 9.18 15.47
C PHE A 105 11.15 8.33 16.58
N GLN A 106 11.58 7.07 16.71
CA GLN A 106 11.02 6.14 17.68
C GLN A 106 11.11 6.70 19.12
N GLY A 107 9.98 6.74 19.81
CA GLY A 107 9.81 7.30 21.15
C GLY A 107 9.48 8.80 21.17
N GLU A 108 9.62 9.52 20.06
CA GLU A 108 9.44 10.97 19.98
C GLU A 108 8.04 11.37 19.47
N VAL A 109 7.74 12.68 19.50
CA VAL A 109 6.43 13.23 19.06
C VAL A 109 6.20 13.02 17.56
N GLY A 110 7.27 12.96 16.76
CA GLY A 110 7.24 12.72 15.31
C GLY A 110 7.26 11.25 14.89
N GLU A 111 7.05 10.31 15.83
CA GLU A 111 7.12 8.88 15.53
C GLU A 111 6.16 8.49 14.41
N GLN A 112 6.73 7.99 13.32
CA GLN A 112 6.00 7.51 12.15
C GLN A 112 6.71 6.30 11.54
N ALA A 113 5.94 5.34 11.05
CA ALA A 113 6.41 4.15 10.36
C ALA A 113 6.07 4.25 8.87
N THR A 114 6.94 3.72 8.01
CA THR A 114 6.66 3.64 6.57
C THR A 114 7.36 2.44 5.94
N MET A 115 6.72 1.86 4.92
CA MET A 115 7.30 0.86 4.03
C MET A 115 6.77 1.04 2.61
N PHE A 116 7.60 0.73 1.62
CA PHE A 116 7.24 0.78 0.21
C PHE A 116 7.61 -0.52 -0.50
N PHE A 117 6.70 -1.02 -1.33
CA PHE A 117 6.92 -2.20 -2.17
C PHE A 117 6.03 -2.12 -3.41
N LEU A 118 6.24 -3.03 -4.36
CA LEU A 118 5.46 -3.11 -5.60
C LEU A 118 4.47 -4.27 -5.56
N ASP A 119 3.33 -4.10 -6.20
CA ASP A 119 2.47 -5.22 -6.57
C ASP A 119 2.97 -5.89 -7.87
N PRO A 120 2.35 -7.02 -8.31
CA PRO A 120 2.79 -7.75 -9.51
C PRO A 120 2.69 -6.95 -10.83
N SER A 121 2.01 -5.80 -10.82
CA SER A 121 1.85 -4.90 -11.97
C SER A 121 2.67 -3.62 -11.80
N SER A 122 3.65 -3.61 -10.90
CA SER A 122 4.53 -2.48 -10.60
C SER A 122 3.83 -1.24 -10.03
N ASN A 123 2.63 -1.40 -9.46
CA ASN A 123 2.04 -0.32 -8.68
C ASN A 123 2.81 -0.20 -7.36
N ALA A 124 3.20 1.01 -6.99
CA ALA A 124 3.85 1.26 -5.71
C ALA A 124 2.82 1.43 -4.59
N LEU A 125 2.98 0.64 -3.54
CA LEU A 125 2.17 0.72 -2.34
C LEU A 125 2.98 1.32 -1.20
N GLU A 126 2.39 2.25 -0.47
CA GLU A 126 2.94 2.80 0.77
C GLU A 126 1.98 2.52 1.92
N PHE A 127 2.49 1.88 2.96
CA PHE A 127 1.77 1.77 4.23
C PHE A 127 2.49 2.58 5.29
N LYS A 128 1.73 3.46 5.94
CA LYS A 128 2.21 4.34 7.00
C LYS A 128 1.52 4.02 8.31
N ALA A 129 2.13 4.42 9.41
CA ALA A 129 1.48 4.53 10.71
C ALA A 129 2.08 5.69 11.48
N PHE A 130 1.31 6.27 12.38
CA PHE A 130 1.75 7.36 13.25
C PHE A 130 1.39 7.01 14.68
N ARG A 131 2.22 7.43 15.63
CA ARG A 131 1.88 7.26 17.06
C ARG A 131 0.69 8.13 17.48
N ASN A 132 0.46 9.24 16.78
CA ASN A 132 -0.64 10.17 17.00
C ASN A 132 -1.18 10.66 15.65
N ASP A 133 -2.48 10.49 15.41
CA ASP A 133 -3.16 10.93 14.18
C ASP A 133 -3.04 12.42 13.91
N GLN A 134 -2.86 13.25 14.94
CA GLN A 134 -2.61 14.68 14.77
C GLN A 134 -1.32 14.94 13.97
N SER A 135 -0.34 14.03 14.05
CA SER A 135 0.92 14.10 13.32
C SER A 135 0.78 13.80 11.83
N ILE A 136 -0.34 13.21 11.37
CA ILE A 136 -0.58 12.93 9.94
C ILE A 136 -0.59 14.22 9.12
N PHE A 137 -1.13 15.30 9.69
CA PHE A 137 -1.31 16.58 9.02
C PHE A 137 -0.58 17.74 9.73
N ALA A 138 0.30 17.43 10.70
CA ALA A 138 1.09 18.43 11.39
C ALA A 138 2.10 19.08 10.42
N THR A 139 2.31 20.39 10.59
CA THR A 139 3.24 21.22 9.80
C THR A 139 4.48 21.58 10.61
#